data_AF-A0A933EGK8-F1
#
_entry.id   AF-A0A933EGK8-F1
#
_cell.length_a   1.000
_cell.length_b   1.000
_cell.length_c   1.000
_cell.angle_alpha   90.00
_cell.angle_beta   90.00
_cell.angle_gamma   90.00
#
_symmetry.space_group_name_H-M   'P 1'
#
loop_
_entity.id
_entity.type
_entity.pdbx_description
1 polymer ?
#
loop_
_entity_poly.entity_id
_entity_poly.type
_entity_poly.pdbx_seq_one_letter_code
_entity_poly.pdbx_strand_id
1 'polypeptide(L)'
;MAVQDRVYKCLNPVGISLPVETHPLAPRLNTLDGKTIWLSITGEPDITIPLEKRLKSDYPNVNWKTKKTYVTHPVPLSEEEMKTCDALIQAICW
;
A
#
# COMPACT_ATOMS: atom_id res chain seq x y z
N MET A 1 2.89 -20.91 53.36
CA MET A 1 3.29 -21.04 51.93
C MET A 1 2.41 -20.10 51.13
N ALA A 2 2.98 -19.19 50.35
CA ALA A 2 2.23 -18.24 49.55
C ALA A 2 1.55 -18.97 48.37
N VAL A 3 0.26 -18.69 48.17
CA VAL A 3 -0.53 -19.20 47.03
C VAL A 3 0.02 -18.55 45.77
N GLN A 4 0.58 -19.34 44.84
CA GLN A 4 1.03 -18.80 43.55
C GLN A 4 -0.19 -18.32 42.75
N ASP A 5 -0.15 -17.09 42.26
CA ASP A 5 -1.18 -16.53 41.39
C ASP A 5 -1.38 -17.41 40.14
N ARG A 6 -2.65 -17.67 39.81
CA ARG A 6 -3.03 -18.55 38.71
C ARG A 6 -2.69 -17.90 37.37
N VAL A 7 -1.67 -18.39 36.69
CA VAL A 7 -1.27 -17.89 35.36
C VAL A 7 -2.21 -18.45 34.30
N TYR A 8 -3.07 -17.59 33.73
CA TYR A 8 -3.91 -17.94 32.60
C TYR A 8 -3.13 -17.77 31.29
N LYS A 9 -2.94 -18.85 30.54
CA LYS A 9 -2.42 -18.80 29.17
C LYS A 9 -3.60 -18.73 28.21
N CYS A 10 -3.81 -17.58 27.57
CA CYS A 10 -4.81 -17.46 26.50
C CYS A 10 -4.27 -18.13 25.23
N LEU A 11 -5.09 -18.98 24.60
CA LEU A 11 -4.84 -19.44 23.24
C LEU A 11 -5.04 -18.25 22.31
N ASN A 12 -4.05 -17.92 21.48
CA ASN A 12 -4.22 -16.93 20.42
C ASN A 12 -5.31 -17.47 19.45
N PRO A 13 -6.45 -16.78 19.28
CA PRO A 13 -7.55 -17.26 18.43
C PRO A 13 -7.16 -17.41 16.96
N VAL A 14 -6.05 -16.79 16.52
CA VAL A 14 -5.55 -16.81 15.15
C VAL A 14 -4.59 -18.00 14.89
N GLY A 15 -4.20 -18.73 15.94
CA GLY A 15 -3.14 -19.75 15.85
C GLY A 15 -1.76 -19.13 15.63
N ILE A 16 -0.71 -19.88 15.93
CA ILE A 16 0.64 -19.52 15.46
C ILE A 16 0.70 -20.00 14.01
N SER A 17 0.46 -19.11 13.06
CA SER A 17 0.70 -19.44 11.65
C SER A 17 2.19 -19.74 11.49
N LEU A 18 2.51 -20.94 11.02
CA LEU A 18 3.86 -21.26 10.58
C LEU A 18 4.27 -20.19 9.54
N PRO A 19 5.50 -19.66 9.60
CA PRO A 19 5.97 -18.73 8.58
C PRO A 19 5.77 -19.35 7.19
N VAL A 20 4.99 -18.68 6.35
CA VAL A 20 4.79 -19.09 4.95
C VAL A 20 5.84 -18.41 4.08
N GLU A 21 6.37 -19.13 3.11
CA GLU A 21 7.27 -18.55 2.12
C GLU A 21 6.46 -17.58 1.22
N THR A 22 6.89 -16.33 1.16
CA THR A 22 6.23 -15.30 0.34
C THR A 22 7.08 -14.97 -0.87
N HIS A 23 6.51 -15.15 -2.06
CA HIS A 23 7.13 -14.71 -3.31
C HIS A 23 6.49 -13.38 -3.76
N PRO A 24 7.29 -12.31 -3.95
CA PRO A 24 6.73 -11.05 -4.42
C PRO A 24 6.31 -11.19 -5.88
N LEU A 25 5.15 -10.60 -6.22
CA LEU A 25 4.64 -10.60 -7.60
C LEU A 25 5.43 -9.68 -8.55
N ALA A 26 6.27 -8.80 -8.00
CA ALA A 26 7.13 -7.89 -8.74
C ALA A 26 8.44 -7.64 -7.95
N PRO A 27 9.55 -7.27 -8.63
CA PRO A 27 10.76 -6.83 -7.95
C PRO A 27 10.46 -5.69 -6.97
N ARG A 28 11.01 -5.79 -5.76
CA ARG A 28 10.87 -4.70 -4.77
C ARG A 28 11.77 -3.54 -5.16
N LEU A 29 11.28 -2.33 -4.96
CA LEU A 29 12.09 -1.13 -5.07
C LEU A 29 13.04 -1.05 -3.87
N ASN A 30 14.33 -0.83 -4.13
CA ASN A 30 15.33 -0.59 -3.08
C ASN A 30 15.31 0.84 -2.55
N THR A 31 14.83 1.79 -3.36
CA THR A 31 14.70 3.21 -3.03
C THR A 31 13.53 3.81 -3.81
N LEU A 32 12.99 4.92 -3.31
CA LEU A 32 11.94 5.70 -3.98
C LEU A 32 12.51 6.88 -4.78
N ASP A 33 13.68 7.40 -4.41
CA ASP A 33 14.24 8.59 -5.04
C ASP A 33 14.50 8.39 -6.54
N GLY A 34 14.05 9.35 -7.36
CA GLY A 34 14.13 9.31 -8.81
C GLY A 34 13.15 8.34 -9.49
N LYS A 35 12.32 7.61 -8.72
CA LYS A 35 11.35 6.67 -9.27
C LYS A 35 10.11 7.37 -9.79
N THR A 36 9.53 6.83 -10.86
CA THR A 36 8.23 7.26 -11.38
C THR A 36 7.14 6.40 -10.80
N ILE A 37 6.39 6.96 -9.85
CA ILE A 37 5.32 6.25 -9.14
C ILE A 37 3.97 6.82 -9.55
N TRP A 38 3.06 5.94 -9.94
CA TRP A 38 1.70 6.30 -10.31
C TRP A 38 0.74 6.12 -9.14
N LEU A 39 -0.10 7.13 -8.93
CA LEU A 39 -1.29 7.05 -8.09
C LEU A 39 -2.51 6.87 -8.99
N SER A 40 -3.12 5.68 -8.99
CA SER A 40 -4.43 5.45 -9.62
C SER A 40 -5.51 5.51 -8.56
N ILE A 41 -6.16 6.66 -8.48
CA ILE A 41 -7.09 7.05 -7.42
C ILE A 41 -8.53 6.91 -7.91
N THR A 42 -9.40 6.36 -7.07
CA THR A 42 -10.84 6.16 -7.32
C THR A 42 -11.64 6.36 -6.03
N GLY A 43 -12.95 6.60 -6.15
CA GLY A 43 -13.86 6.68 -5.01
C GLY A 43 -13.70 7.97 -4.21
N GLU A 44 -13.29 7.85 -2.94
CA GLU A 44 -13.45 8.87 -1.92
C GLU A 44 -12.36 9.97 -1.94
N PRO A 45 -12.70 11.21 -2.31
CA PRO A 45 -11.72 12.31 -2.42
C PRO A 45 -11.14 12.73 -1.07
N ASP A 46 -11.92 12.56 0.01
CA ASP A 46 -11.56 13.02 1.36
C ASP A 46 -10.36 12.27 1.96
N ILE A 47 -10.10 11.05 1.49
CA ILE A 47 -8.91 10.27 1.87
C ILE A 47 -7.80 10.45 0.85
N THR A 48 -8.15 10.38 -0.43
CA THR A 48 -7.18 10.25 -1.51
C THR A 48 -6.47 11.57 -1.82
N ILE A 49 -7.13 12.73 -1.63
CA ILE A 49 -6.51 14.05 -1.80
C ILE A 49 -5.48 14.34 -0.69
N PRO A 50 -5.78 14.17 0.61
CA PRO A 50 -4.76 14.34 1.66
C PRO A 50 -3.59 13.37 1.51
N LEU A 51 -3.85 12.10 1.13
CA LEU A 51 -2.81 11.11 0.90
C LEU A 51 -1.83 11.56 -0.18
N GLU A 52 -2.34 11.97 -1.35
CA GLU A 52 -1.48 12.46 -2.44
C GLU A 52 -0.64 13.66 -2.00
N LYS A 53 -1.24 14.64 -1.32
CA LYS A 53 -0.53 15.82 -0.82
C LYS A 53 0.61 15.44 0.12
N ARG A 54 0.33 14.52 1.06
CA ARG A 54 1.33 14.04 2.02
C ARG A 54 2.45 13.28 1.33
N LEU A 55 2.14 12.36 0.41
CA LEU A 55 3.17 11.60 -0.31
C LEU A 55 4.08 12.50 -1.13
N LYS A 56 3.53 13.52 -1.80
CA LYS A 56 4.33 14.50 -2.56
C LYS A 56 5.21 15.36 -1.64
N SER A 57 4.74 15.65 -0.43
CA SER A 57 5.51 16.42 0.57
C SER A 57 6.62 15.58 1.20
N ASP A 58 6.30 14.35 1.62
CA ASP A 58 7.22 13.46 2.33
C ASP A 58 8.30 12.89 1.39
N TYR A 59 8.00 12.76 0.08
CA TYR A 59 8.89 12.21 -0.93
C TYR A 59 8.98 13.12 -2.17
N PRO A 60 9.65 14.29 -2.06
CA PRO A 60 9.74 15.26 -3.16
C PRO A 60 10.62 14.79 -4.32
N ASN A 61 11.53 13.85 -4.07
CA ASN A 61 12.44 13.29 -5.09
C ASN A 61 11.78 12.20 -5.96
N VAL A 62 10.53 11.84 -5.69
CA VAL A 62 9.75 10.89 -6.48
C VAL A 62 9.01 11.63 -7.59
N ASN A 63 9.05 11.10 -8.80
CA ASN A 63 8.26 11.61 -9.92
C ASN A 63 6.83 11.07 -9.84
N TRP A 64 5.97 11.81 -9.13
CA TRP A 64 4.58 11.44 -8.91
C TRP A 64 3.70 11.72 -10.13
N LYS A 65 3.09 10.66 -10.67
CA LYS A 65 2.02 10.77 -11.69
C LYS A 65 0.69 10.35 -11.09
N THR A 66 -0.42 10.86 -11.61
CA THR A 66 -1.73 10.62 -11.00
C THR A 66 -2.82 10.48 -12.05
N LYS A 67 -3.63 9.43 -11.91
CA LYS A 67 -4.94 9.31 -12.58
C LYS A 67 -6.01 9.34 -11.50
N LYS A 68 -7.06 10.13 -11.73
CA LYS A 68 -8.17 10.26 -10.80
C LYS A 68 -9.48 10.02 -11.51
N THR A 69 -10.39 9.39 -10.79
CA THR A 69 -11.79 9.27 -11.15
C THR A 69 -12.64 9.32 -9.88
N TYR A 70 -13.88 9.77 -10.02
CA TYR A 70 -14.84 9.90 -8.92
C TYR A 70 -15.85 8.75 -8.89
N VAL A 71 -15.71 7.77 -9.79
CA VAL A 71 -16.49 6.53 -9.74
C VAL A 71 -15.76 5.47 -8.91
N THR A 72 -16.38 4.30 -8.77
CA THR A 72 -15.82 3.17 -8.00
C THR A 72 -14.67 2.45 -8.71
N HIS A 73 -14.65 2.50 -10.04
CA HIS A 73 -13.62 1.85 -10.85
C HIS A 73 -12.42 2.75 -11.09
N PRO A 74 -11.19 2.31 -10.73
CA PRO A 74 -10.01 3.09 -11.00
C PRO A 74 -9.69 3.18 -12.48
N VAL A 75 -8.95 4.23 -12.87
CA VAL A 75 -8.44 4.36 -14.23
C VAL A 75 -7.16 3.53 -14.35
N PRO A 76 -7.14 2.46 -15.17
CA PRO A 76 -5.96 1.65 -15.34
C PRO A 76 -4.84 2.42 -16.06
N LEU A 77 -3.59 1.98 -15.85
CA LEU A 77 -2.47 2.42 -16.66
C LEU A 77 -2.62 1.89 -18.09
N SER A 78 -2.23 2.68 -19.08
CA SER A 78 -2.04 2.20 -20.45
C SER A 78 -0.73 1.41 -20.55
N GLU A 79 -0.58 0.63 -21.62
CA GLU A 79 0.64 -0.15 -21.85
C GLU A 79 1.90 0.74 -21.90
N GLU A 80 1.81 1.92 -22.49
CA GLU A 80 2.93 2.88 -22.57
C GLU A 80 3.30 3.46 -21.19
N GLU A 81 2.31 3.69 -20.34
CA GLU A 81 2.56 4.15 -18.98
C GLU A 81 3.16 3.04 -18.12
N MET A 82 2.74 1.79 -18.29
CA MET A 82 3.29 0.63 -17.59
C MET A 82 4.78 0.43 -17.90
N LYS A 83 5.22 0.69 -19.14
CA LYS A 83 6.64 0.59 -19.53
C LYS A 83 7.56 1.58 -18.78
N THR A 84 7.00 2.71 -18.35
CA THR A 84 7.75 3.80 -17.68
C THR A 84 7.39 3.94 -16.20
N CYS A 85 6.62 3.00 -15.67
CA CYS A 85 6.15 2.97 -14.30
C CYS A 85 7.07 2.08 -13.45
N ASP A 86 7.69 2.65 -12.42
CA ASP A 86 8.48 1.89 -11.44
C ASP A 86 7.58 1.24 -10.37
N ALA A 87 6.48 1.91 -10.00
CA ALA A 87 5.49 1.41 -9.05
C ALA A 87 4.11 2.06 -9.21
N LEU A 88 3.08 1.33 -8.78
CA LEU A 88 1.68 1.76 -8.80
C LEU A 88 1.08 1.65 -7.39
N ILE A 89 0.46 2.73 -6.93
CA ILE A 89 -0.48 2.73 -5.80
C ILE A 89 -1.89 2.74 -6.38
N GLN A 90 -2.57 1.61 -6.23
CA GLN A 90 -3.90 1.38 -6.77
C GLN A 90 -4.95 1.55 -5.66
N ALA A 91 -5.84 2.53 -5.81
CA ALA A 91 -7.02 2.64 -4.95
C ALA A 91 -8.02 1.53 -5.29
N ILE A 92 -8.66 0.98 -4.26
CA ILE A 92 -9.71 -0.02 -4.34
C ILE A 92 -10.92 0.51 -3.56
N CYS A 93 -12.07 0.61 -4.22
CA CYS A 93 -13.35 0.94 -3.60
C CYS A 93 -14.17 -0.36 -3.49
N TRP A 94 -14.70 -0.64 -2.30
CA TRP A 94 -15.52 -1.82 -1.99
C TRP A 94 -16.98 -1.43 -1.82
#